data_AF-A0A7R9EMC0-F1
#
_entry.id   AF-A0A7R9EMC0-F1
#
_cell.length_a   1.000
_cell.length_b   1.000
_cell.length_c   1.000
_cell.angle_alpha   90.00
_cell.angle_beta   90.00
_cell.angle_gamma   90.00
#
_symmetry.space_group_name_H-M   'P 1'
#
loop_
_entity.id
_entity.type
_entity.pdbx_description
1 polymer ?
#
loop_
_entity_poly.entity_id
_entity_poly.type
_entity_poly.pdbx_seq_one_letter_code
_entity_poly.pdbx_strand_id
1 'polypeptide(L)'
;MGKKSHGKLHGRPKILSETTSNPNIPKKLSLQKRNEVNNLIEKLLKVSSNIQSTPNVSQEWENHVHMQNILDKIVQVESEMKVAVADRSAGFGEFISWMKSNGAEVDGVKIAQFSGYDYGLQAEKDFEEGELMIAVPRKLMMSADNAKDSVLGPLMRKDPMLQHMPNVALSLLLLAEKFNPDSFWRPYIKVLPTLYTTVLYFTTSELQELKGSPTLGQYHFADVSKDYLYKAEELFTFSCHDSP
;
A
#
# COMPACT_ATOMS: atom_id res chain seq x y z
N MET A 1 22.11 34.88 66.59
CA MET A 1 21.77 33.62 67.27
C MET A 1 20.60 32.96 66.55
N GLY A 2 20.79 31.73 66.05
CA GLY A 2 19.72 30.77 65.69
C GLY A 2 18.85 31.10 64.46
N LYS A 3 18.40 30.18 63.61
CA LYS A 3 18.50 28.71 63.51
C LYS A 3 18.28 28.33 62.04
N LYS A 4 18.98 27.28 61.60
CA LYS A 4 18.74 26.55 60.34
C LYS A 4 17.35 25.88 60.38
N SER A 5 16.64 25.84 59.25
CA SER A 5 15.60 24.85 58.99
C SER A 5 15.79 24.26 57.60
N HIS A 6 15.96 22.94 57.57
CA HIS A 6 16.05 22.10 56.39
C HIS A 6 14.64 21.88 55.82
N GLY A 7 14.41 22.33 54.58
CA GLY A 7 13.24 21.95 53.78
C GLY A 7 13.66 21.02 52.65
N LYS A 8 13.26 19.74 52.74
CA LYS A 8 13.49 18.69 51.75
C LYS A 8 12.92 19.08 50.38
N LEU A 9 13.76 18.97 49.35
CA LEU A 9 13.36 18.95 47.94
C LEU A 9 12.48 17.72 47.69
N HIS A 10 11.17 17.93 47.50
CA HIS A 10 10.30 16.91 46.95
C HIS A 10 10.61 16.77 45.46
N GLY A 11 11.29 15.66 45.12
CA GLY A 11 11.46 15.21 43.75
C GLY A 11 10.09 14.97 43.11
N ARG A 12 9.81 15.73 42.05
CA ARG A 12 8.68 15.48 41.15
C ARG A 12 8.92 14.12 40.48
N PRO A 13 7.96 13.18 40.50
CA PRO A 13 8.12 11.92 39.78
C PRO A 13 8.31 12.20 38.29
N LYS A 14 9.38 11.63 37.71
CA LYS A 14 9.53 11.49 36.26
C LYS A 14 8.33 10.68 35.77
N ILE A 15 7.40 11.35 35.10
CA ILE A 15 6.41 10.68 34.26
C ILE A 15 7.22 10.08 33.11
N LEU A 16 7.43 8.78 33.18
CA LEU A 16 7.82 7.97 32.04
C LEU A 16 6.79 8.25 30.95
N SER A 17 7.20 8.94 29.90
CA SER A 17 6.44 9.02 28.67
C SER A 17 6.40 7.62 28.08
N GLU A 18 5.36 6.87 28.44
CA GLU A 18 4.97 5.69 27.69
C GLU A 18 4.75 6.16 26.26
N THR A 19 5.66 5.78 25.37
CA THR A 19 5.48 5.87 23.93
C THR A 19 4.22 5.10 23.59
N THR A 20 3.10 5.81 23.45
CA THR A 20 1.88 5.29 22.86
C THR A 20 2.19 5.01 21.40
N SER A 21 2.74 3.82 21.12
CA SER A 21 2.94 3.34 19.76
C SER A 21 1.56 3.15 19.14
N ASN A 22 1.16 4.07 18.27
CA ASN A 22 -0.02 3.89 17.44
C ASN A 22 0.18 2.60 16.60
N PRO A 23 -0.69 1.57 16.75
CA PRO A 23 -0.50 0.27 16.11
C PRO A 23 -0.52 0.32 14.57
N ASN A 24 -0.88 1.46 13.98
CA ASN A 24 -0.96 1.66 12.53
C ASN A 24 0.28 2.30 11.88
N ILE A 25 1.29 2.70 12.66
CA ILE A 25 2.54 3.27 12.10
C ILE A 25 3.58 2.15 11.99
N PRO A 26 4.13 1.88 10.79
CA PRO A 26 5.18 0.88 10.61
C PRO A 26 6.39 1.17 11.50
N LYS A 27 6.95 0.13 12.12
CA LYS A 27 8.24 0.24 12.81
C LYS A 27 9.31 0.64 11.79
N LYS A 28 10.15 1.63 12.10
CA LYS A 28 11.27 2.01 11.23
C LYS A 28 12.34 0.91 11.21
N LEU A 29 12.82 0.54 10.02
CA LEU A 29 13.93 -0.41 9.86
C LEU A 29 15.23 0.16 10.43
N SER A 30 16.06 -0.73 10.98
CA SER A 30 17.43 -0.39 11.36
C SER A 30 18.23 0.05 10.12
N LEU A 31 19.26 0.88 10.33
CA LEU A 31 20.11 1.35 9.23
C LEU A 31 20.75 0.20 8.44
N GLN A 32 21.17 -0.86 9.14
CA GLN A 32 21.76 -2.05 8.52
C GLN A 32 20.77 -2.74 7.58
N LYS A 33 19.53 -2.93 8.02
CA LYS A 33 18.48 -3.55 7.19
C LYS A 33 18.08 -2.67 6.01
N ARG A 34 18.06 -1.35 6.17
CA ARG A 34 17.82 -0.42 5.06
C ARG A 34 18.88 -0.54 3.98
N ASN A 35 20.16 -0.59 4.38
CA ASN A 35 21.26 -0.78 3.43
C ASN A 35 21.18 -2.15 2.75
N GLU A 36 20.77 -3.19 3.47
CA GLU A 36 20.52 -4.51 2.89
C GLU A 36 19.40 -4.49 1.83
N VAL A 37 18.27 -3.85 2.12
CA VAL A 37 17.17 -3.69 1.17
C VAL A 37 17.60 -2.89 -0.06
N ASN A 38 18.32 -1.78 0.11
CA ASN A 38 18.84 -1.00 -1.02
C ASN A 38 19.76 -1.83 -1.92
N ASN A 39 20.66 -2.63 -1.33
CA ASN A 39 21.53 -3.53 -2.09
C ASN A 39 20.73 -4.62 -2.84
N LEU A 40 19.61 -5.09 -2.29
CA LEU A 40 18.73 -6.05 -2.96
C LEU A 40 17.93 -5.38 -4.09
N ILE A 41 17.47 -4.15 -3.90
CA ILE A 41 16.80 -3.30 -4.90
C ILE A 41 17.73 -3.06 -6.10
N GLU A 42 18.99 -2.68 -5.88
CA GLU A 42 19.97 -2.49 -6.97
C GLU A 42 20.19 -3.77 -7.78
N LYS A 43 20.25 -4.93 -7.11
CA LYS A 43 20.35 -6.23 -7.78
C LYS A 43 19.09 -6.53 -8.59
N LEU A 44 17.91 -6.27 -8.03
CA LEU A 44 16.63 -6.47 -8.72
C LEU A 44 16.53 -5.59 -9.97
N LEU A 45 16.92 -4.31 -9.88
CA LEU A 45 16.96 -3.40 -11.01
C LEU A 45 17.85 -3.94 -12.13
N LYS A 46 19.08 -4.35 -11.79
CA LYS A 46 20.03 -4.91 -12.76
C LYS A 46 19.47 -6.13 -13.49
N VAL A 47 18.80 -7.03 -12.78
CA VAL A 47 18.19 -8.23 -13.36
C VAL A 47 17.01 -7.86 -14.25
N SER A 48 16.14 -6.95 -13.79
CA SER A 48 14.97 -6.50 -14.54
C SER A 48 15.33 -5.80 -15.86
N SER A 49 16.40 -5.01 -15.89
CA SER A 49 16.87 -4.33 -17.10
C SER A 49 17.39 -5.31 -18.16
N ASN A 50 17.97 -6.45 -17.73
CA ASN A 50 18.51 -7.45 -18.65
C ASN A 50 17.43 -8.28 -19.35
N ILE A 51 16.22 -8.41 -18.76
CA ILE A 51 15.12 -9.21 -19.31
C ILE A 51 14.60 -8.63 -20.62
N GLN A 52 14.60 -7.30 -20.79
CA GLN A 52 14.12 -6.66 -22.01
C GLN A 52 14.99 -6.98 -23.25
N SER A 53 16.16 -7.60 -23.04
CA SER A 53 17.13 -7.93 -24.09
C SER A 53 17.28 -9.43 -24.35
N THR A 54 16.57 -10.30 -23.61
CA THR A 54 16.73 -11.77 -23.74
C THR A 54 15.81 -12.36 -24.81
N PRO A 55 16.34 -13.05 -25.84
CA PRO A 55 15.53 -13.62 -26.92
C PRO A 55 14.96 -15.02 -26.60
N ASN A 56 15.19 -15.57 -25.40
CA ASN A 56 14.90 -16.96 -25.07
C ASN A 56 14.03 -17.10 -23.82
N VAL A 57 12.88 -17.78 -23.96
CA VAL A 57 11.89 -18.06 -22.91
C VAL A 57 12.51 -18.80 -21.71
N SER A 58 13.48 -19.70 -21.93
CA SER A 58 14.15 -20.39 -20.83
C SER A 58 14.97 -19.42 -19.96
N GLN A 59 15.63 -18.44 -20.59
CA GLN A 59 16.40 -17.43 -19.88
C GLN A 59 15.50 -16.43 -19.15
N GLU A 60 14.37 -16.06 -19.75
CA GLU A 60 13.33 -15.25 -19.10
C GLU A 60 12.80 -15.91 -17.83
N TRP A 61 12.57 -17.22 -17.88
CA TRP A 61 12.15 -17.99 -16.71
C TRP A 61 13.21 -18.02 -15.61
N GLU A 62 14.48 -18.26 -15.94
CA GLU A 62 15.58 -18.21 -14.97
C GLU A 62 15.70 -16.82 -14.33
N ASN A 63 15.59 -15.76 -15.14
CA ASN A 63 15.61 -14.39 -14.66
C ASN A 63 14.42 -14.13 -13.72
N HIS A 64 13.23 -14.62 -14.06
CA HIS A 64 12.05 -14.50 -13.21
C HIS A 64 12.23 -15.18 -11.86
N VAL A 65 12.71 -16.44 -11.84
CA VAL A 65 13.00 -17.15 -10.59
C VAL A 65 14.05 -16.39 -9.76
N HIS A 66 15.05 -15.80 -10.41
CA HIS A 66 16.03 -14.98 -9.71
C HIS A 66 15.42 -13.71 -9.09
N MET A 67 14.52 -13.02 -9.81
CA MET A 67 13.80 -11.86 -9.28
C MET A 67 12.91 -12.23 -8.09
N GLN A 68 12.16 -13.34 -8.18
CA GLN A 68 11.31 -13.83 -7.08
C GLN A 68 12.14 -14.10 -5.82
N ASN A 69 13.30 -14.76 -5.96
CA ASN A 69 14.21 -14.98 -4.83
C ASN A 69 14.74 -13.68 -4.19
N ILE A 70 14.91 -12.61 -4.98
CA ILE A 70 15.32 -11.30 -4.43
C ILE A 70 14.13 -10.64 -3.71
N LEU A 71 12.94 -10.68 -4.30
CA LEU A 71 11.71 -10.14 -3.70
C LEU A 71 11.39 -10.84 -2.38
N ASP A 72 11.50 -12.16 -2.31
CA ASP A 72 11.29 -12.94 -1.07
C ASP A 72 12.24 -12.50 0.05
N LYS A 73 13.51 -12.22 -0.30
CA LYS A 73 14.50 -11.69 0.66
C LYS A 73 14.13 -10.29 1.14
N ILE A 74 13.68 -9.41 0.24
CA ILE A 74 13.21 -8.07 0.62
C ILE A 74 12.04 -8.19 1.60
N VAL A 75 11.02 -8.99 1.25
CA VAL A 75 9.85 -9.24 2.11
C VAL A 75 10.24 -9.83 3.47
N GLN A 76 11.26 -10.71 3.50
CA GLN A 76 11.78 -11.27 4.74
C GLN A 76 12.46 -10.21 5.62
N VAL A 77 13.28 -9.34 5.04
CA VAL A 77 13.93 -8.24 5.77
C VAL A 77 12.89 -7.23 6.30
N GLU A 78 11.86 -6.96 5.50
CA GLU A 78 10.75 -6.05 5.84
C GLU A 78 9.69 -6.68 6.75
N SER A 79 9.80 -7.96 7.09
CA SER A 79 8.79 -8.67 7.91
C SER A 79 8.53 -8.00 9.27
N GLU A 80 9.51 -7.26 9.81
CA GLU A 80 9.39 -6.50 11.05
C GLU A 80 8.58 -5.20 10.92
N MET A 81 8.36 -4.72 9.70
CA MET A 81 7.53 -3.56 9.39
C MET A 81 6.06 -3.90 9.14
N LYS A 82 5.70 -5.20 9.12
CA LYS A 82 4.34 -5.63 8.76
C LYS A 82 3.31 -4.98 9.69
N VAL A 83 2.44 -4.17 9.08
CA VAL A 83 1.26 -3.63 9.75
C VAL A 83 0.24 -4.74 9.91
N ALA A 84 -0.35 -4.86 11.10
CA ALA A 84 -1.40 -5.83 11.35
C ALA A 84 -2.56 -5.61 10.38
N VAL A 85 -2.97 -6.68 9.70
CA VAL A 85 -4.14 -6.66 8.82
C VAL A 85 -5.38 -6.66 9.71
N ALA A 86 -6.05 -5.52 9.79
CA ALA A 86 -7.33 -5.43 10.49
C ALA A 86 -8.44 -6.14 9.71
N ASP A 87 -9.46 -6.61 10.41
CA ASP A 87 -10.67 -7.12 9.78
C ASP A 87 -11.36 -5.98 9.01
N ARG A 88 -11.54 -6.18 7.70
CA ARG A 88 -12.18 -5.23 6.80
C ARG A 88 -13.63 -4.95 7.21
N SER A 89 -14.31 -5.96 7.76
CA SER A 89 -15.72 -5.85 8.13
C SER A 89 -15.95 -4.74 9.17
N ALA A 90 -14.98 -4.55 10.07
CA ALA A 90 -14.99 -3.51 11.09
C ALA A 90 -14.90 -2.08 10.51
N GLY A 91 -14.49 -1.93 9.24
CA GLY A 91 -14.41 -0.64 8.55
C GLY A 91 -15.68 -0.23 7.80
N PHE A 92 -16.60 -1.15 7.51
CA PHE A 92 -17.73 -0.85 6.62
C PHE A 92 -18.68 0.21 7.16
N GLY A 93 -19.00 0.19 8.46
CA GLY A 93 -19.88 1.20 9.06
C GLY A 93 -19.31 2.63 8.95
N GLU A 94 -18.01 2.78 9.18
CA GLU A 94 -17.29 4.05 9.03
C GLU A 94 -17.27 4.50 7.56
N PHE A 95 -17.00 3.57 6.64
CA PHE A 95 -16.98 3.82 5.20
C PHE A 95 -18.34 4.30 4.66
N ILE A 96 -19.44 3.61 4.98
CA ILE A 96 -20.79 4.02 4.56
C ILE A 96 -21.15 5.39 5.14
N SER A 97 -20.82 5.64 6.42
CA SER A 97 -21.08 6.92 7.08
C SER A 97 -20.31 8.07 6.43
N TRP A 98 -19.04 7.84 6.09
CA TRP A 98 -18.20 8.79 5.37
C TRP A 98 -18.72 9.10 3.96
N MET A 99 -19.17 8.08 3.22
CA MET A 99 -19.76 8.27 1.89
C MET A 99 -21.03 9.14 1.98
N LYS A 100 -21.98 8.78 2.85
CA LYS A 100 -23.24 9.53 3.02
C LYS A 100 -23.02 10.96 3.48
N SER A 101 -22.11 11.17 4.44
CA SER A 101 -21.75 12.53 4.93
C SER A 101 -21.12 13.40 3.84
N ASN A 102 -20.59 12.78 2.79
CA ASN A 102 -20.01 13.46 1.64
C ASN A 102 -20.95 13.53 0.43
N GLY A 103 -22.24 13.24 0.59
CA GLY A 103 -23.24 13.37 -0.46
C GLY A 103 -23.30 12.19 -1.42
N ALA A 104 -22.77 11.02 -1.04
CA ALA A 104 -23.07 9.80 -1.76
C ALA A 104 -24.51 9.35 -1.48
N GLU A 105 -25.19 8.93 -2.53
CA GLU A 105 -26.50 8.30 -2.45
C GLU A 105 -26.28 6.79 -2.46
N VAL A 106 -26.78 6.10 -1.43
CA VAL A 106 -26.73 4.64 -1.31
C VAL A 106 -28.06 4.22 -0.72
N ASP A 107 -28.91 3.63 -1.57
CA ASP A 107 -30.25 3.19 -1.20
C ASP A 107 -30.46 1.71 -1.52
N GLY A 108 -31.13 1.00 -0.61
CA GLY A 108 -31.55 -0.39 -0.81
C GLY A 108 -30.42 -1.40 -1.04
N VAL A 109 -29.17 -1.10 -0.65
CA VAL A 109 -28.03 -2.02 -0.80
C VAL A 109 -27.16 -2.06 0.46
N LYS A 110 -26.53 -3.20 0.70
CA LYS A 110 -25.53 -3.38 1.76
C LYS A 110 -24.29 -4.12 1.27
N ILE A 111 -23.20 -3.98 2.02
CA ILE A 111 -22.00 -4.80 1.82
C ILE A 111 -22.23 -6.16 2.48
N ALA A 112 -22.06 -7.23 1.72
CA ALA A 112 -22.24 -8.61 2.19
C ALA A 112 -21.11 -9.51 1.66
N GLN A 113 -20.89 -10.64 2.33
CA GLN A 113 -19.91 -11.64 1.90
C GLN A 113 -20.60 -12.70 1.03
N PHE A 114 -19.96 -13.05 -0.08
CA PHE A 114 -20.42 -14.03 -1.05
C PHE A 114 -19.41 -15.16 -1.17
N SER A 115 -19.89 -16.40 -1.14
CA SER A 115 -19.05 -17.57 -1.33
C SER A 115 -18.38 -17.52 -2.71
N GLY A 116 -17.05 -17.58 -2.74
CA GLY A 116 -16.23 -17.53 -3.96
C GLY A 116 -15.89 -16.13 -4.49
N TYR A 117 -16.52 -15.05 -4.00
CA TYR A 117 -16.33 -13.68 -4.51
C TYR A 117 -15.93 -12.66 -3.43
N ASP A 118 -15.71 -13.10 -2.18
CA ASP A 118 -15.44 -12.27 -1.00
C ASP A 118 -16.56 -11.23 -0.77
N TYR A 119 -16.25 -9.95 -0.52
CA TYR A 119 -17.25 -8.92 -0.28
C TYR A 119 -17.80 -8.33 -1.59
N GLY A 120 -19.12 -8.14 -1.63
CA GLY A 120 -19.83 -7.48 -2.71
C GLY A 120 -21.02 -6.68 -2.21
N LEU A 121 -21.88 -6.26 -3.14
CA LEU A 121 -23.12 -5.55 -2.83
C LEU A 121 -24.32 -6.50 -2.92
N GLN A 122 -25.14 -6.50 -1.87
CA GLN A 122 -26.40 -7.23 -1.79
C GLN A 122 -27.57 -6.24 -1.79
N ALA A 123 -28.55 -6.47 -2.64
CA ALA A 123 -29.81 -5.73 -2.63
C ALA A 123 -30.64 -6.07 -1.38
N GLU A 124 -31.23 -5.05 -0.76
CA GLU A 124 -32.16 -5.15 0.38
C GLU A 124 -33.62 -4.89 -0.01
N LYS A 125 -33.85 -4.45 -1.25
CA LYS A 125 -35.15 -4.27 -1.88
C LYS A 125 -35.07 -4.71 -3.34
N ASP A 126 -36.22 -4.89 -3.97
CA ASP A 126 -36.30 -5.10 -5.41
C ASP A 126 -36.03 -3.77 -6.13
N PHE A 127 -35.33 -3.84 -7.27
CA PHE A 127 -35.00 -2.69 -8.10
C PHE A 127 -35.60 -2.86 -9.50
N GLU A 128 -36.13 -1.77 -10.06
CA GLU A 128 -36.52 -1.73 -11.47
C GLU A 128 -35.32 -1.45 -12.38
N GLU A 129 -35.41 -1.86 -13.65
CA GLU A 129 -34.37 -1.56 -14.63
C GLU A 129 -34.21 -0.05 -14.80
N GLY A 130 -32.99 0.45 -14.59
CA GLY A 130 -32.67 1.89 -14.65
C GLY A 130 -32.87 2.64 -13.33
N GLU A 131 -33.31 1.98 -12.25
CA GLU A 131 -33.38 2.60 -10.92
C GLU A 131 -31.98 2.94 -10.38
N LEU A 132 -31.84 4.14 -9.80
CA LEU A 132 -30.59 4.60 -9.22
C LEU A 132 -30.36 3.93 -7.85
N MET A 133 -29.38 3.04 -7.80
CA MET A 133 -28.98 2.37 -6.54
C MET A 133 -27.91 3.16 -5.77
N ILE A 134 -26.91 3.66 -6.49
CA ILE A 134 -25.71 4.29 -5.94
C ILE A 134 -25.30 5.48 -6.81
N ALA A 135 -25.08 6.64 -6.18
CA ALA A 135 -24.41 7.78 -6.81
C ALA A 135 -23.20 8.21 -5.96
N VAL A 136 -22.02 8.28 -6.57
CA VAL A 136 -20.77 8.65 -5.89
C VAL A 136 -20.26 10.00 -6.40
N PRO A 137 -20.25 11.05 -5.55
CA PRO A 137 -19.66 12.33 -5.90
C PRO A 137 -18.18 12.22 -6.28
N ARG A 138 -17.76 12.99 -7.29
CA ARG A 138 -16.36 13.01 -7.75
C ARG A 138 -15.35 13.28 -6.63
N LYS A 139 -15.69 14.07 -5.62
CA LYS A 139 -14.79 14.35 -4.48
C LYS A 139 -14.44 13.12 -3.63
N LEU A 140 -15.25 12.07 -3.67
CA LEU A 140 -14.98 10.80 -2.98
C LEU A 140 -14.03 9.90 -3.79
N MET A 141 -13.91 10.14 -5.10
CA MET A 141 -13.04 9.37 -5.97
C MET A 141 -11.58 9.74 -5.71
N MET A 142 -10.72 8.74 -5.65
CA MET A 142 -9.27 8.92 -5.66
C MET A 142 -8.79 8.73 -7.10
N SER A 143 -8.23 9.78 -7.71
CA SER A 143 -7.74 9.78 -9.09
C SER A 143 -6.27 10.21 -9.18
N ALA A 144 -5.64 9.92 -10.31
CA ALA A 144 -4.27 10.36 -10.57
C ALA A 144 -4.12 11.90 -10.56
N ASP A 145 -5.20 12.65 -10.79
CA ASP A 145 -5.16 14.12 -10.69
C ASP A 145 -4.97 14.58 -9.25
N ASN A 146 -5.51 13.85 -8.27
CA ASN A 146 -5.30 14.15 -6.85
C ASN A 146 -3.81 14.00 -6.45
N ALA A 147 -3.03 13.18 -7.17
CA ALA A 147 -1.62 12.99 -6.87
C ALA A 147 -0.79 14.27 -7.06
N LYS A 148 -1.18 15.13 -8.02
CA LYS A 148 -0.48 16.41 -8.31
C LYS A 148 -0.58 17.41 -7.16
N ASP A 149 -1.71 17.40 -6.47
CA ASP A 149 -2.00 18.30 -5.34
C ASP A 149 -1.63 17.66 -3.98
N SER A 150 -1.25 16.37 -3.99
CA SER A 150 -0.78 15.64 -2.81
C SER A 150 0.71 15.89 -2.54
N VAL A 151 1.21 15.23 -1.51
CA VAL A 151 2.64 15.20 -1.18
C VAL A 151 3.54 14.64 -2.31
N LEU A 152 2.96 13.93 -3.28
CA LEU A 152 3.65 13.44 -4.48
C LEU A 152 3.83 14.51 -5.57
N GLY A 153 3.12 15.63 -5.50
CA GLY A 153 3.16 16.69 -6.52
C GLY A 153 4.58 17.15 -6.91
N PRO A 154 5.49 17.43 -5.95
CA PRO A 154 6.88 17.77 -6.25
C PRO A 154 7.67 16.66 -6.95
N LEU A 155 7.39 15.40 -6.64
CA LEU A 155 8.04 14.23 -7.26
C LEU A 155 7.53 14.04 -8.69
N MET A 156 6.21 14.12 -8.88
CA MET A 156 5.60 14.04 -10.20
C MET A 156 6.15 15.11 -11.16
N ARG A 157 6.48 16.32 -10.68
CA ARG A 157 7.09 17.35 -11.54
C ARG A 157 8.52 17.04 -11.98
N LYS A 158 9.25 16.21 -11.24
CA LYS A 158 10.66 15.87 -11.50
C LYS A 158 10.81 14.58 -12.29
N ASP A 159 9.90 13.63 -12.11
CA ASP A 159 9.95 12.31 -12.72
C ASP A 159 9.02 12.20 -13.95
N PRO A 160 9.56 12.10 -15.18
CA PRO A 160 8.76 11.92 -16.38
C PRO A 160 7.89 10.66 -16.36
N MET A 161 8.31 9.58 -15.70
CA MET A 161 7.52 8.35 -15.64
C MET A 161 6.22 8.57 -14.85
N LEU A 162 6.29 9.24 -13.71
CA LEU A 162 5.11 9.58 -12.90
C LEU A 162 4.13 10.52 -13.62
N GLN A 163 4.63 11.33 -14.56
CA GLN A 163 3.78 12.19 -15.40
C GLN A 163 3.01 11.40 -16.45
N HIS A 164 3.63 10.36 -17.03
CA HIS A 164 3.08 9.61 -18.15
C HIS A 164 2.37 8.31 -17.73
N MET A 165 2.56 7.84 -16.49
CA MET A 165 1.99 6.59 -15.97
C MET A 165 1.00 6.87 -14.82
N PRO A 166 -0.28 7.20 -15.13
CA PRO A 166 -1.27 7.57 -14.12
C PRO A 166 -1.62 6.42 -13.16
N ASN A 167 -1.46 5.17 -13.58
CA ASN A 167 -1.61 3.97 -12.75
C ASN A 167 -0.55 3.92 -11.62
N VAL A 168 0.70 4.26 -11.93
CA VAL A 168 1.79 4.31 -10.96
C VAL A 168 1.57 5.46 -9.99
N ALA A 169 1.24 6.65 -10.51
CA ALA A 169 0.92 7.82 -9.68
C ALA A 169 -0.25 7.56 -8.70
N LEU A 170 -1.32 6.91 -9.17
CA LEU A 170 -2.46 6.54 -8.32
C LEU A 170 -2.06 5.50 -7.25
N SER A 171 -1.21 4.54 -7.61
CA SER A 171 -0.73 3.51 -6.68
C SER A 171 0.13 4.09 -5.56
N LEU A 172 0.94 5.11 -5.88
CA LEU A 172 1.74 5.85 -4.91
C LEU A 172 0.88 6.75 -4.04
N LEU A 173 -0.13 7.41 -4.63
CA LEU A 173 -1.07 8.23 -3.87
C LEU A 173 -1.82 7.39 -2.83
N LEU A 174 -2.34 6.23 -3.23
CA LEU A 174 -3.00 5.28 -2.32
C LEU A 174 -2.10 4.93 -1.13
N LEU A 175 -0.81 4.77 -1.39
CA LEU A 175 0.17 4.37 -0.40
C LEU A 175 0.55 5.51 0.54
N ALA A 176 0.74 6.72 0.02
CA ALA A 176 0.95 7.92 0.82
C ALA A 176 -0.25 8.18 1.75
N GLU A 177 -1.47 8.11 1.21
CA GLU A 177 -2.71 8.29 1.97
C GLU A 177 -2.93 7.17 3.01
N LYS A 178 -2.49 5.93 2.72
CA LYS A 178 -2.56 4.82 3.69
C LYS A 178 -1.75 5.08 4.96
N PHE A 179 -0.62 5.76 4.85
CA PHE A 179 0.24 6.08 5.99
C PHE A 179 -0.04 7.47 6.60
N ASN A 180 -0.90 8.27 5.97
CA ASN A 180 -1.36 9.54 6.51
C ASN A 180 -2.50 9.30 7.53
N PRO A 181 -2.30 9.62 8.84
CA PRO A 181 -3.35 9.44 9.84
C PRO A 181 -4.58 10.31 9.59
N ASP A 182 -4.39 11.48 8.95
CA ASP A 182 -5.42 12.49 8.68
C ASP A 182 -5.96 12.40 7.24
N SER A 183 -5.76 11.26 6.56
CA SER A 183 -6.21 11.06 5.19
C SER A 183 -7.73 11.18 5.06
N PHE A 184 -8.17 11.98 4.09
CA PHE A 184 -9.58 12.08 3.71
C PHE A 184 -10.16 10.73 3.25
N TRP A 185 -9.36 9.91 2.57
CA TRP A 185 -9.75 8.60 2.04
C TRP A 185 -9.52 7.46 3.04
N ARG A 186 -9.14 7.74 4.29
CA ARG A 186 -8.91 6.72 5.31
C ARG A 186 -10.05 5.71 5.45
N PRO A 187 -11.34 6.09 5.47
CA PRO A 187 -12.45 5.12 5.54
C PRO A 187 -12.52 4.20 4.32
N TYR A 188 -12.19 4.70 3.13
CA TYR A 188 -12.10 3.91 1.91
C TYR A 188 -10.91 2.94 1.94
N ILE A 189 -9.73 3.41 2.33
CA ILE A 189 -8.51 2.58 2.38
C ILE A 189 -8.66 1.43 3.38
N LYS A 190 -9.34 1.66 4.51
CA LYS A 190 -9.58 0.66 5.56
C LYS A 190 -10.43 -0.52 5.09
N VAL A 191 -11.28 -0.34 4.08
CA VAL A 191 -12.17 -1.40 3.55
C VAL A 191 -11.61 -2.11 2.32
N LEU A 192 -10.43 -1.70 1.83
CA LEU A 192 -9.78 -2.35 0.70
C LEU A 192 -9.34 -3.79 1.03
N PRO A 193 -9.38 -4.71 0.04
CA PRO A 193 -8.78 -6.03 0.19
C PRO A 193 -7.31 -5.95 0.57
N THR A 194 -6.88 -6.89 1.41
CA THR A 194 -5.48 -7.00 1.82
C THR A 194 -4.67 -7.91 0.90
N LEU A 195 -5.37 -8.77 0.17
CA LEU A 195 -4.84 -9.70 -0.82
C LEU A 195 -5.72 -9.65 -2.07
N TYR A 196 -5.11 -9.92 -3.21
CA TYR A 196 -5.77 -10.01 -4.50
C TYR A 196 -5.39 -11.32 -5.18
N THR A 197 -6.21 -11.77 -6.12
CA THR A 197 -5.98 -12.99 -6.92
C THR A 197 -5.31 -12.71 -8.27
N THR A 198 -4.72 -11.53 -8.42
CA THR A 198 -3.93 -11.20 -9.60
C THR A 198 -2.66 -12.07 -9.65
N VAL A 199 -2.15 -12.35 -10.84
CA VAL A 199 -0.96 -13.18 -11.07
C VAL A 199 0.29 -12.67 -10.30
N LEU A 200 0.31 -11.40 -9.87
CA LEU A 200 1.29 -10.85 -8.92
C LEU A 200 1.42 -11.60 -7.60
N TYR A 201 0.36 -12.26 -7.15
CA TYR A 201 0.28 -12.99 -5.89
C TYR A 201 0.47 -14.51 -6.10
N PHE A 202 0.70 -14.95 -7.33
CA PHE A 202 0.92 -16.36 -7.62
C PHE A 202 2.29 -16.79 -7.11
N THR A 203 2.33 -17.98 -6.54
CA THR A 203 3.57 -18.69 -6.23
C THR A 203 4.28 -19.12 -7.50
N THR A 204 5.58 -19.39 -7.38
CA THR A 204 6.39 -19.92 -8.48
C THR A 204 5.78 -21.21 -9.06
N SER A 205 5.18 -22.07 -8.23
CA SER A 205 4.47 -23.28 -8.69
C SER A 205 3.23 -22.95 -9.51
N GLU A 206 2.40 -22.00 -9.08
CA GLU A 206 1.20 -21.59 -9.84
C GLU A 206 1.58 -20.94 -11.17
N LEU A 207 2.68 -20.19 -11.22
CA LEU A 207 3.23 -19.65 -12.46
C LEU A 207 3.81 -20.73 -13.39
N GLN A 208 4.32 -21.85 -12.84
CA GLN A 208 4.79 -22.97 -13.65
C GLN A 208 3.66 -23.66 -14.40
N GLU A 209 2.46 -23.72 -13.81
CA GLU A 209 1.27 -24.27 -14.48
C GLU A 209 0.85 -23.46 -15.71
N LEU A 210 1.25 -22.19 -15.80
CA LEU A 210 1.00 -21.35 -16.97
C LEU A 210 2.01 -21.58 -18.11
N LYS A 211 3.03 -22.43 -17.93
CA LYS A 211 4.02 -22.71 -18.99
C LYS A 211 3.37 -23.34 -20.22
N GLY A 212 3.73 -22.83 -21.39
CA GLY A 212 3.16 -23.26 -22.67
C GLY A 212 1.85 -22.56 -23.05
N SER A 213 1.30 -21.73 -22.17
CA SER A 213 0.17 -20.86 -22.49
C SER A 213 0.62 -19.53 -23.08
N PRO A 214 -0.21 -18.89 -23.95
CA PRO A 214 0.09 -17.55 -24.46
C PRO A 214 -0.04 -16.46 -23.36
N THR A 215 -0.73 -16.74 -22.26
CA THR A 215 -0.89 -15.79 -21.14
C THR A 215 0.40 -15.57 -20.37
N LEU A 216 1.29 -16.57 -20.31
CA LEU A 216 2.61 -16.42 -19.71
C LEU A 216 3.50 -15.44 -20.50
N GLY A 217 3.44 -15.48 -21.84
CA GLY A 217 4.23 -14.60 -22.70
C GLY A 217 3.75 -13.14 -22.70
N GLN A 218 2.47 -12.90 -22.45
CA GLN A 218 1.91 -11.56 -22.23
C GLN A 218 2.25 -11.01 -20.83
N TYR A 219 2.67 -11.88 -19.91
CA TYR A 219 3.13 -11.51 -18.59
C TYR A 219 4.60 -11.09 -18.67
N HIS A 220 4.85 -9.82 -19.01
CA HIS A 220 6.18 -9.27 -18.88
C HIS A 220 6.52 -9.10 -17.39
N PHE A 221 7.17 -10.11 -16.82
CA PHE A 221 7.66 -10.13 -15.44
C PHE A 221 8.48 -8.88 -15.04
N ALA A 222 9.02 -8.16 -16.02
CA ALA A 222 9.75 -6.91 -15.85
C ALA A 222 8.86 -5.72 -15.44
N ASP A 223 7.61 -5.65 -15.90
CA ASP A 223 6.73 -4.49 -15.66
C ASP A 223 6.21 -4.48 -14.22
N VAL A 224 5.89 -5.65 -13.70
CA VAL A 224 5.54 -5.91 -12.30
C VAL A 224 6.69 -5.55 -11.34
N SER A 225 7.90 -5.97 -11.71
CA SER A 225 9.09 -5.76 -10.87
C SER A 225 9.44 -4.28 -10.81
N LYS A 226 9.25 -3.53 -11.92
CA LYS A 226 9.38 -2.07 -11.97
C LYS A 226 8.36 -1.39 -11.07
N ASP A 227 7.08 -1.75 -11.17
CA ASP A 227 6.03 -1.17 -10.31
C ASP A 227 6.31 -1.40 -8.81
N TYR A 228 6.83 -2.57 -8.43
CA TYR A 228 7.28 -2.84 -7.05
C TYR A 228 8.53 -2.05 -6.66
N LEU A 229 9.50 -1.90 -7.56
CA LEU A 229 10.75 -1.15 -7.34
C LEU A 229 10.49 0.34 -7.09
N TYR A 230 9.65 0.97 -7.90
CA TYR A 230 9.25 2.38 -7.68
C TYR A 230 8.49 2.55 -6.37
N LYS A 231 7.62 1.59 -6.04
CA LYS A 231 6.89 1.58 -4.77
C LYS A 231 7.81 1.45 -3.56
N ALA A 232 8.89 0.67 -3.67
CA ALA A 232 9.88 0.52 -2.61
C ALA A 232 10.77 1.78 -2.48
N GLU A 233 11.37 2.27 -3.56
CA GLU A 233 12.28 3.43 -3.52
C GLU A 233 11.61 4.71 -3.00
N GLU A 234 10.35 4.98 -3.37
CA GLU A 234 9.63 6.15 -2.85
C GLU A 234 9.11 5.97 -1.42
N LEU A 235 8.67 4.77 -1.02
CA LEU A 235 8.33 4.48 0.38
C LEU A 235 9.52 4.72 1.33
N PHE A 236 10.73 4.35 0.88
CA PHE A 236 11.95 4.61 1.64
C PHE A 236 12.27 6.11 1.71
N THR A 237 12.03 6.86 0.63
CA THR A 237 12.23 8.31 0.59
C THR A 237 11.23 9.06 1.48
N PHE A 238 9.96 8.62 1.51
CA PHE A 238 8.93 9.20 2.39
C PHE A 238 9.18 8.93 3.88
N SER A 239 9.67 7.74 4.24
CA SER A 239 10.10 7.42 5.61
C SER A 239 11.31 8.26 6.06
N CYS A 240 12.06 8.83 5.10
CA CYS A 240 13.23 9.67 5.34
C CYS A 240 12.93 11.17 5.43
N HIS A 241 11.75 11.66 4.99
CA HIS A 241 11.46 13.10 4.95
C HIS A 241 10.66 13.67 6.12
N ASP A 242 10.34 12.88 7.14
CA ASP A 242 9.95 13.41 8.46
C ASP A 242 11.19 13.83 9.27
N SER A 243 11.79 14.95 8.88
CA SER A 243 12.59 15.85 9.72
C SER A 243 12.62 17.21 9.01
N PRO A 244 12.29 18.31 9.70
CA PRO A 244 12.85 18.70 11.00
C PRO A 244 11.97 18.41 12.23
#